data_AF-A0A7V3L432-F1
#
_entry.id   AF-A0A7V3L432-F1
#
_cell.length_a   1.000
_cell.length_b   1.000
_cell.length_c   1.000
_cell.angle_alpha   90.00
_cell.angle_beta   90.00
_cell.angle_gamma   90.00
#
_symmetry.space_group_name_H-M   'P 1'
#
loop_
_entity.id
_entity.type
_entity.pdbx_description
1 polymer ?
#
loop_
_entity_poly.entity_id
_entity_poly.type
_entity_poly.pdbx_seq_one_letter_code
_entity_poly.pdbx_strand_id
1 'polypeptide(L)'
;ANKVIAGSKVSFPEAIVEEAVDSQLQELTETLRRRDLTLADYLRHTDQTIEQLRERIAEDVRRQLTATLVFREIIQRENITVSDEDVDAEIKEMARERRVPVESMRAYVDSTQSKDVVESRVRRRKVLDFLVHASNIKNVSS
;
A
#
# COMPACT_ATOMS: atom_id res chain seq x y z
N ALA A 1 0.48 -12.16 -10.12
CA ALA A 1 -0.53 -11.80 -9.11
C ALA A 1 -1.42 -10.60 -9.52
N ASN A 2 -1.76 -10.40 -10.81
CA ASN A 2 -2.41 -9.14 -11.29
C ASN A 2 -3.85 -9.28 -11.85
N LYS A 3 -4.61 -10.34 -11.52
CA LYS A 3 -5.90 -10.60 -12.20
C LYS A 3 -7.20 -10.25 -11.43
N VAL A 4 -7.13 -9.75 -10.20
CA VAL A 4 -8.36 -9.49 -9.42
C VAL A 4 -8.93 -8.07 -9.60
N ILE A 5 -8.18 -7.14 -10.19
CA ILE A 5 -8.58 -5.72 -10.23
C ILE A 5 -9.53 -5.37 -11.39
N ALA A 6 -9.63 -6.21 -12.43
CA ALA A 6 -10.30 -5.85 -13.68
C ALA A 6 -11.86 -5.83 -13.66
N GLY A 7 -12.50 -6.27 -12.57
CA GLY A 7 -13.95 -6.49 -12.53
C GLY A 7 -14.78 -5.44 -11.78
N SER A 8 -14.14 -4.53 -11.04
CA SER A 8 -14.87 -3.54 -10.22
C SER A 8 -14.75 -2.18 -10.87
N LYS A 9 -15.89 -1.55 -11.23
CA LYS A 9 -15.95 -0.16 -11.71
C LYS A 9 -15.64 0.77 -10.54
N VAL A 10 -14.38 0.79 -10.12
CA VAL A 10 -13.93 1.65 -9.04
C VAL A 10 -13.76 3.05 -9.62
N SER A 11 -14.53 4.00 -9.09
CA SER A 11 -14.47 5.41 -9.46
C SER A 11 -14.10 6.23 -8.22
N PHE A 12 -13.22 7.19 -8.40
CA PHE A 12 -12.84 8.20 -7.41
C PHE A 12 -12.67 9.55 -8.11
N PRO A 13 -12.85 10.67 -7.40
CA PRO A 13 -12.68 12.00 -7.99
C PRO A 13 -11.25 12.21 -8.51
N GLU A 14 -11.12 12.74 -9.72
CA GLU A 14 -9.80 13.04 -10.32
C GLU A 14 -9.01 14.07 -9.51
N ALA A 15 -9.70 14.97 -8.79
CA ALA A 15 -9.08 15.92 -7.89
C ALA A 15 -8.19 15.26 -6.82
N ILE A 16 -8.55 14.05 -6.36
CA ILE A 16 -7.73 13.29 -5.39
C ILE A 16 -6.45 12.77 -6.05
N VAL A 17 -6.52 12.41 -7.34
CA VAL A 17 -5.36 11.94 -8.09
C VAL A 17 -4.39 13.09 -8.31
N GLU A 18 -4.88 14.26 -8.73
CA GLU A 18 -4.04 15.45 -8.94
C GLU A 18 -3.37 15.92 -7.65
N GLU A 19 -4.09 15.98 -6.53
CA GLU A 19 -3.53 16.35 -5.22
C GLU A 19 -2.42 15.37 -4.79
N ALA A 20 -2.60 14.07 -5.03
CA ALA A 20 -1.60 13.06 -4.74
C ALA A 20 -0.38 13.13 -5.68
N VAL A 21 -0.59 13.45 -6.97
CA VAL A 21 0.49 13.68 -7.94
C VAL A 21 1.35 14.87 -7.51
N ASP A 22 0.72 15.98 -7.14
CA ASP A 22 1.41 17.18 -6.68
C ASP A 22 2.21 16.91 -5.39
N SER A 23 1.61 16.18 -4.44
CA SER A 23 2.28 15.78 -3.20
C SER A 23 3.51 14.90 -3.45
N GLN A 24 3.41 13.90 -4.34
CA GLN A 24 4.54 13.03 -4.68
C GLN A 24 5.64 13.77 -5.46
N LEU A 25 5.28 14.69 -6.34
CA LEU A 25 6.25 15.54 -7.02
C LEU A 25 6.99 16.46 -6.05
N GLN A 26 6.30 17.00 -5.05
CA GLN A 26 6.92 17.79 -4.00
C GLN A 26 7.90 16.94 -3.18
N GLU A 27 7.51 15.73 -2.77
CA GLU A 27 8.38 14.81 -2.04
C GLU A 27 9.63 14.41 -2.86
N LEU A 28 9.45 14.13 -4.16
CA LEU A 28 10.54 13.86 -5.08
C LEU A 28 11.50 15.05 -5.15
N THR A 29 10.96 16.26 -5.32
CA THR A 29 11.75 17.50 -5.42
C THR A 29 12.58 17.73 -4.15
N GLU A 30 11.97 17.58 -2.96
CA GLU A 30 12.70 17.68 -1.70
C GLU A 30 13.78 16.60 -1.57
N THR A 31 13.52 15.39 -2.05
CA THR A 31 14.50 14.29 -2.04
C THR A 31 15.67 14.55 -2.97
N LEU A 32 15.43 15.11 -4.15
CA LEU A 32 16.48 15.53 -5.09
C LEU A 32 17.29 16.69 -4.52
N ARG A 33 16.64 17.68 -3.92
CA ARG A 33 17.32 18.83 -3.30
C ARG A 33 18.30 18.41 -2.21
N ARG A 34 17.95 17.41 -1.40
CA ARG A 34 18.86 16.84 -0.38
C ARG A 34 20.11 16.16 -0.96
N ARG A 35 20.12 15.87 -2.26
CA ARG A 35 21.25 15.27 -3.00
C ARG A 35 21.90 16.27 -3.95
N ASP A 36 21.64 17.57 -3.77
CA ASP A 36 22.11 18.65 -4.64
C ASP A 36 21.71 18.46 -6.12
N LEU A 37 20.57 17.79 -6.37
CA LEU A 37 19.98 17.58 -7.69
C LEU A 37 18.72 18.41 -7.88
N THR A 38 18.44 18.81 -9.12
CA THR A 38 17.17 19.46 -9.50
C THR A 38 16.22 18.48 -10.18
N LEU A 39 14.93 18.82 -10.23
CA LEU A 39 13.95 18.07 -11.02
C LEU A 39 14.30 18.05 -12.51
N ALA A 40 14.87 19.15 -13.03
CA ALA A 40 15.32 19.22 -14.42
C ALA A 40 16.46 18.23 -14.71
N ASP A 41 17.40 18.07 -13.77
CA ASP A 41 18.46 17.06 -13.90
C ASP A 41 17.88 15.65 -13.90
N TYR A 42 16.94 15.37 -12.99
CA TYR A 42 16.26 14.07 -12.93
C TYR A 42 15.56 13.75 -14.26
N LEU A 43 14.75 14.66 -14.79
CA LEU A 43 14.03 14.49 -16.06
C LEU A 43 14.99 14.24 -17.24
N ARG A 44 16.12 14.95 -17.28
CA ARG A 44 17.17 14.75 -18.28
C ARG A 44 17.85 13.38 -18.13
N HIS A 45 18.09 12.93 -16.90
CA HIS A 45 18.71 11.64 -16.63
C HIS A 45 17.76 10.46 -16.94
N THR A 46 16.46 10.63 -16.77
CA THR A 46 15.46 9.59 -17.04
C THR A 46 14.90 9.64 -18.46
N ASP A 47 15.27 10.64 -19.26
CA ASP A 47 14.73 10.90 -20.60
C ASP A 47 13.19 11.01 -20.60
N GLN A 48 12.67 11.83 -19.69
CA GLN A 48 11.24 12.04 -19.51
C GLN A 48 10.88 13.51 -19.46
N THR A 49 9.68 13.87 -19.93
CA THR A 49 9.08 15.19 -19.68
C THR A 49 8.36 15.21 -18.34
N ILE A 50 8.04 16.41 -17.85
CA ILE A 50 7.26 16.56 -16.62
C ILE A 50 5.85 15.98 -16.76
N GLU A 51 5.24 16.08 -17.94
CA GLU A 51 3.93 15.51 -18.25
C GLU A 51 3.97 13.98 -18.18
N GLN A 52 5.00 13.35 -18.75
CA GLN A 52 5.19 11.90 -18.68
C GLN A 52 5.42 11.43 -17.24
N LEU A 53 6.19 12.19 -16.45
CA LEU A 53 6.39 11.90 -15.04
C LEU A 53 5.07 12.01 -14.26
N ARG A 54 4.29 13.07 -14.48
CA ARG A 54 2.98 13.27 -13.87
C ARG A 54 2.02 12.14 -14.21
N GLU A 55 1.90 11.77 -15.48
CA GLU A 55 0.99 10.69 -15.88
C GLU A 55 1.38 9.35 -15.26
N ARG A 56 2.69 9.04 -15.23
CA ARG A 56 3.17 7.82 -14.57
C ARG A 56 2.78 7.80 -13.08
N ILE A 57 2.99 8.91 -12.37
CA ILE A 57 2.59 9.04 -10.97
C ILE A 57 1.07 8.91 -10.83
N ALA A 58 0.30 9.56 -11.71
CA ALA A 58 -1.15 9.49 -11.70
C ALA A 58 -1.64 8.06 -11.89
N GLU A 59 -1.10 7.32 -12.86
CA GLU A 59 -1.42 5.90 -13.04
C GLU A 59 -1.08 5.05 -11.80
N ASP A 60 0.07 5.28 -11.17
CA ASP A 60 0.47 4.60 -9.94
C ASP A 60 -0.53 4.90 -8.80
N VAL A 61 -0.90 6.16 -8.61
CA VAL A 61 -1.91 6.61 -7.63
C VAL A 61 -3.26 5.96 -7.92
N ARG A 62 -3.73 5.99 -9.18
CA ARG A 62 -5.00 5.38 -9.58
C ARG A 62 -5.01 3.89 -9.26
N ARG A 63 -3.94 3.15 -9.58
CA ARG A 63 -3.79 1.74 -9.22
C ARG A 63 -3.86 1.51 -7.71
N GLN A 64 -3.21 2.35 -6.91
CA GLN A 64 -3.21 2.25 -5.45
C GLN A 64 -4.59 2.55 -4.84
N LEU A 65 -5.28 3.58 -5.34
CA LEU A 65 -6.64 3.93 -4.91
C LEU A 65 -7.62 2.82 -5.28
N THR A 66 -7.54 2.30 -6.50
CA THR A 66 -8.36 1.16 -6.94
C THR A 66 -8.13 -0.05 -6.04
N ALA A 67 -6.87 -0.42 -5.80
CA ALA A 67 -6.55 -1.52 -4.90
C ALA A 67 -7.16 -1.28 -3.52
N THR A 68 -6.95 -0.10 -2.92
CA THR A 68 -7.47 0.25 -1.59
C THR A 68 -8.98 0.10 -1.49
N LEU A 69 -9.73 0.54 -2.51
CA LEU A 69 -11.18 0.43 -2.56
C LEU A 69 -11.63 -1.03 -2.73
N VAL A 70 -10.94 -1.81 -3.56
CA VAL A 70 -11.19 -3.26 -3.69
C VAL A 70 -10.91 -3.99 -2.37
N PHE A 71 -9.79 -3.68 -1.71
CA PHE A 71 -9.44 -4.24 -0.39
C PHE A 71 -10.53 -3.95 0.63
N ARG A 72 -11.01 -2.69 0.70
CA ARG A 72 -12.08 -2.29 1.60
C ARG A 72 -13.38 -3.06 1.33
N GLU A 73 -13.76 -3.19 0.06
CA GLU A 73 -14.97 -3.91 -0.33
C GLU A 73 -14.90 -5.39 0.08
N ILE A 74 -13.75 -6.04 -0.12
CA ILE A 74 -13.55 -7.44 0.29
C ILE A 74 -13.66 -7.58 1.81
N ILE A 75 -13.01 -6.69 2.57
CA ILE A 75 -13.09 -6.71 4.04
C ILE A 75 -14.55 -6.61 4.51
N GLN A 76 -15.33 -5.73 3.89
CA GLN A 76 -16.73 -5.52 4.26
C GLN A 76 -17.62 -6.71 3.85
N ARG A 77 -17.48 -7.22 2.62
CA ARG A 77 -18.31 -8.33 2.12
C ARG A 77 -18.03 -9.65 2.81
N GLU A 78 -16.76 -9.95 3.02
CA GLU A 78 -16.31 -11.23 3.60
C GLU A 78 -16.20 -11.16 5.13
N ASN A 79 -16.58 -10.02 5.72
CA ASN A 79 -16.55 -9.76 7.16
C ASN A 79 -15.18 -10.10 7.79
N ILE A 80 -14.10 -9.67 7.15
CA ILE A 80 -12.73 -9.94 7.62
C ILE A 80 -12.47 -9.09 8.86
N THR A 81 -12.41 -9.74 10.02
CA THR A 81 -12.09 -9.11 11.30
C THR A 81 -10.64 -9.35 11.70
N VAL A 82 -10.12 -8.49 12.57
CA VAL A 82 -8.81 -8.65 13.22
C VAL A 82 -9.08 -9.03 14.67
N SER A 83 -8.57 -10.18 15.10
CA SER A 83 -8.56 -10.57 16.50
C SER A 83 -7.28 -10.08 17.19
N ASP A 84 -7.29 -10.03 18.53
CA ASP A 84 -6.08 -9.75 19.29
C ASP A 84 -4.98 -10.80 19.06
N GLU A 85 -5.35 -12.06 18.78
CA GLU A 85 -4.41 -13.13 18.43
C GLU A 85 -3.68 -12.83 17.10
N ASP A 86 -4.38 -12.26 16.12
CA ASP A 86 -3.75 -11.85 14.86
C ASP A 86 -2.76 -10.71 15.06
N VAL A 87 -3.11 -9.75 15.93
CA VAL A 87 -2.24 -8.62 16.30
C VAL A 87 -0.99 -9.15 17.00
N ASP A 88 -1.16 -10.08 17.93
CA ASP A 88 -0.06 -10.74 18.63
C ASP A 88 0.87 -11.52 17.68
N ALA A 89 0.31 -12.23 16.71
CA ALA A 89 1.07 -12.90 15.67
C ALA A 89 1.85 -11.92 14.80
N GLU A 90 1.24 -10.80 14.41
CA GLU A 90 1.88 -9.75 13.62
C GLU A 90 3.04 -9.08 14.39
N ILE A 91 2.86 -8.81 15.69
CA ILE A 91 3.92 -8.26 16.55
C ILE A 91 5.13 -9.22 16.61
N LYS A 92 4.88 -10.53 16.72
CA LYS A 92 5.94 -11.55 16.70
C LYS A 92 6.68 -11.57 15.36
N GLU A 93 5.97 -11.47 14.24
CA GLU A 93 6.59 -11.40 12.92
C GLU A 93 7.40 -10.11 12.73
N MET A 94 6.87 -8.96 13.14
CA MET A 94 7.59 -7.68 13.10
C MET A 94 8.87 -7.72 13.94
N ALA A 95 8.83 -8.35 15.10
CA ALA A 95 10.00 -8.57 15.95
C ALA A 95 11.05 -9.45 15.25
N ARG A 96 10.61 -10.54 14.61
CA ARG A 96 11.45 -11.45 13.82
C ARG A 96 12.12 -10.75 12.65
N GLU A 97 11.37 -9.97 11.87
CA GLU A 97 11.89 -9.20 10.72
C GLU A 97 12.96 -8.19 11.14
N ARG A 98 12.72 -7.47 12.25
CA ARG A 98 13.65 -6.47 12.78
C ARG A 98 14.74 -7.07 13.66
N ARG A 99 14.70 -8.38 13.92
CA ARG A 99 15.64 -9.12 14.80
C ARG A 99 15.73 -8.51 16.20
N VAL A 100 14.59 -8.11 16.75
CA VAL A 100 14.46 -7.59 18.11
C VAL A 100 13.60 -8.53 18.97
N PRO A 101 13.69 -8.48 20.31
CA PRO A 101 12.79 -9.22 21.18
C PRO A 101 11.33 -8.82 20.97
N VAL A 102 10.41 -9.79 21.08
CA VAL A 102 8.96 -9.57 20.92
C VAL A 102 8.43 -8.54 21.92
N GLU A 103 8.91 -8.59 23.17
CA GLU A 103 8.54 -7.65 24.22
C GLU A 103 8.94 -6.22 23.88
N SER A 104 10.14 -6.03 23.31
CA SER A 104 10.61 -4.72 22.84
C SER A 104 9.75 -4.19 21.68
N MET A 105 9.33 -5.08 20.78
CA MET A 105 8.41 -4.70 19.69
C MET A 105 7.03 -4.34 20.22
N ARG A 106 6.49 -5.10 21.18
CA ARG A 106 5.20 -4.82 21.79
C ARG A 106 5.22 -3.47 22.52
N ALA A 107 6.23 -3.22 23.34
CA ALA A 107 6.42 -1.95 24.01
C ALA A 107 6.53 -0.78 23.03
N TYR A 108 7.23 -0.98 21.90
CA TYR A 108 7.28 0.02 20.83
C TYR A 108 5.86 0.32 20.28
N VAL A 109 5.12 -0.70 19.86
CA VAL A 109 3.75 -0.55 19.32
C VAL A 109 2.82 0.17 20.30
N ASP A 110 2.88 -0.19 21.57
CA ASP A 110 2.06 0.41 22.63
C ASP A 110 2.45 1.88 22.85
N SER A 111 3.76 2.18 22.90
CA SER A 111 4.28 3.53 23.14
C SER A 111 3.99 4.52 22.00
N THR A 112 3.89 4.03 20.77
CA THR A 112 3.65 4.85 19.59
C THR A 112 2.18 4.88 19.18
N GLN A 113 1.26 4.34 20.00
CA GLN A 113 -0.16 4.15 19.68
C GLN A 113 -0.37 3.50 18.30
N SER A 114 0.57 2.65 17.88
CA SER A 114 0.60 2.10 16.53
C SER A 114 -0.22 0.83 16.39
N LYS A 115 -1.15 0.55 17.32
CA LYS A 115 -2.04 -0.61 17.24
C LYS A 115 -2.85 -0.60 15.95
N ASP A 116 -3.37 0.56 15.54
CA ASP A 116 -4.08 0.73 14.27
C ASP A 116 -3.21 0.37 13.05
N VAL A 117 -1.91 0.66 13.11
CA VAL A 117 -0.94 0.32 12.05
C VAL A 117 -0.74 -1.19 11.99
N VAL A 118 -0.62 -1.85 13.14
CA VAL A 118 -0.50 -3.31 13.22
C VAL A 118 -1.77 -3.98 12.71
N GLU A 119 -2.95 -3.53 13.15
CA GLU A 119 -4.22 -4.07 12.67
C GLU A 119 -4.44 -3.81 11.17
N SER A 120 -3.97 -2.68 10.64
CA SER A 120 -4.04 -2.40 9.20
C SER A 120 -3.15 -3.38 8.39
N ARG A 121 -1.97 -3.73 8.91
CA ARG A 121 -1.11 -4.76 8.32
C ARG A 121 -1.78 -6.13 8.33
N VAL A 122 -2.35 -6.52 9.47
CA VAL A 122 -3.12 -7.78 9.61
C VAL A 122 -4.26 -7.83 8.60
N ARG A 123 -5.10 -6.78 8.52
CA ARG A 123 -6.20 -6.69 7.55
C ARG A 123 -5.73 -6.91 6.13
N ARG A 124 -4.66 -6.23 5.73
CA ARG A 124 -4.10 -6.33 4.37
C ARG A 124 -3.63 -7.76 4.07
N ARG A 125 -2.93 -8.39 5.01
CA ARG A 125 -2.47 -9.79 4.87
C ARG A 125 -3.64 -10.75 4.73
N LYS A 126 -4.66 -10.65 5.59
CA LYS A 126 -5.86 -11.49 5.49
C LYS A 126 -6.59 -11.36 4.16
N VAL A 127 -6.69 -10.13 3.62
CA VAL A 127 -7.29 -9.94 2.29
C VAL A 127 -6.42 -10.55 1.19
N LEU A 128 -5.10 -10.40 1.26
CA LEU A 128 -4.19 -11.04 0.29
C LEU A 128 -4.32 -12.56 0.34
N ASP A 129 -4.36 -13.14 1.54
CA ASP A 129 -4.56 -14.58 1.73
C ASP A 129 -5.90 -15.02 1.13
N PHE A 130 -6.99 -14.30 1.40
CA PHE A 130 -8.29 -14.55 0.79
C PHE A 130 -8.21 -14.51 -0.75
N LEU A 131 -7.56 -13.49 -1.31
CA LEU A 131 -7.40 -13.32 -2.77
C LEU A 131 -6.59 -14.47 -3.39
N VAL A 132 -5.53 -14.93 -2.74
CA VAL A 132 -4.72 -16.07 -3.19
C VAL A 132 -5.54 -17.36 -3.15
N HIS A 133 -6.24 -17.64 -2.04
CA HIS A 133 -7.10 -18.82 -1.93
C HIS A 133 -8.23 -18.80 -2.96
N ALA A 134 -8.92 -17.68 -3.13
CA ALA A 134 -9.97 -17.51 -4.14
C ALA A 134 -9.43 -17.65 -5.58
N SER A 135 -8.21 -17.18 -5.85
CA SER A 135 -7.55 -17.34 -7.15
C SER A 135 -7.13 -18.78 -7.41
N ASN A 136 -6.69 -19.51 -6.39
CA ASN A 136 -6.36 -20.93 -6.49
C ASN A 136 -7.62 -21.79 -6.74
N ILE A 137 -8.76 -21.48 -6.12
CA ILE A 137 -10.04 -22.16 -6.38
C ILE A 137 -10.44 -22.04 -7.86
N LYS A 138 -10.16 -20.90 -8.52
CA LYS A 138 -10.42 -20.72 -9.95
C LYS A 138 -9.44 -21.48 -10.86
N ASN A 139 -8.19 -21.69 -10.45
CA ASN A 139 -7.19 -22.40 -11.25
C ASN A 139 -7.26 -23.93 -11.12
N VAL A 140 -7.90 -24.46 -10.06
CA VAL A 140 -8.10 -25.92 -9.89
C VAL A 140 -9.39 -26.40 -10.56
N SER A 141 -10.24 -25.48 -11.03
CA SER A 141 -11.48 -25.80 -11.76
C SER A 141 -11.30 -25.83 -13.29
N SER A 142 -10.11 -26.19 -13.80
CA SER A 142 -9.85 -26.34 -15.24
C SER A 142 -8.95 -27.54 -15.51
#